data_AF-A0A4Q3TZG5-F1
#
_entry.id   AF-A0A4Q3TZG5-F1
#
_cell.length_a   1.000
_cell.length_b   1.000
_cell.length_c   1.000
_cell.angle_alpha   90.00
_cell.angle_beta   90.00
_cell.angle_gamma   90.00
#
_symmetry.space_group_name_H-M   'P 1'
#
loop_
_entity.id
_entity.type
_entity.pdbx_description
1 polymer ?
#
loop_
_entity_poly.entity_id
_entity_poly.type
_entity_poly.pdbx_seq_one_letter_code
_entity_poly.pdbx_strand_id
1 'polypeptide(L)'
;MSLLLSALVSLQTPGPYRLGIGRRGEQVVAVDSIASLENGRVVSAKDITFAARGKRFVYLGESHATAPHQQLEADVIQALVDDGREVVVGLEMYTRPKQSWLDAWTAGTLEEAEFLAKSDWKGQWGYDYAFYRPVFEAAKKARLPMVALNVPRDWV
;
A
#
# COMPACT_ATOMS: atom_id res chain seq x y z
N MET A 1 -28.23 6.19 -52.26
CA MET A 1 -28.41 5.16 -51.21
C MET A 1 -27.01 4.79 -50.73
N SER A 2 -26.53 5.44 -49.66
CA SER A 2 -25.15 5.27 -49.16
C SER A 2 -25.21 4.55 -47.82
N LEU A 3 -24.66 3.34 -47.77
CA LEU A 3 -24.59 2.50 -46.57
C LEU A 3 -23.30 2.84 -45.81
N LEU A 4 -23.45 3.46 -44.63
CA LEU A 4 -22.36 3.63 -43.67
C LEU A 4 -22.21 2.32 -42.88
N LEU A 5 -21.08 1.62 -43.06
CA LEU A 5 -20.66 0.52 -42.21
C LEU A 5 -20.10 1.10 -40.91
N SER A 6 -20.85 0.99 -39.80
CA SER A 6 -20.30 1.22 -38.47
C SER A 6 -19.51 -0.01 -38.03
N ALA A 7 -18.18 0.11 -37.98
CA ALA A 7 -17.34 -0.89 -37.35
C ALA A 7 -17.49 -0.81 -35.82
N LEU A 8 -18.14 -1.81 -35.24
CA LEU A 8 -18.13 -2.03 -33.79
C LEU A 8 -16.73 -2.47 -33.37
N VAL A 9 -15.95 -1.54 -32.82
CA VAL A 9 -14.70 -1.89 -32.13
C VAL A 9 -15.10 -2.55 -30.81
N SER A 10 -14.98 -3.87 -30.76
CA SER A 10 -15.06 -4.62 -29.50
C SER A 10 -13.86 -4.20 -28.63
N LEU A 11 -14.11 -3.47 -27.55
CA LEU A 11 -13.13 -3.21 -26.50
C LEU A 11 -12.80 -4.55 -25.84
N GLN A 12 -11.73 -5.22 -26.31
CA GLN A 12 -11.14 -6.33 -25.56
C GLN A 12 -10.70 -5.80 -24.20
N THR A 13 -11.23 -6.37 -23.13
CA THR A 13 -10.72 -6.16 -21.78
C THR A 13 -9.24 -6.53 -21.77
N PRO A 14 -8.34 -5.63 -21.32
CA PRO A 14 -6.92 -5.92 -21.30
C PRO A 14 -6.69 -7.19 -20.47
N GLY A 15 -5.94 -8.15 -21.02
CA GLY A 15 -5.57 -9.34 -20.29
C GLY A 15 -4.77 -8.97 -19.02
N PRO A 16 -4.81 -9.80 -17.97
CA PRO A 16 -4.19 -9.49 -16.67
C PRO A 16 -2.67 -9.23 -16.75
N TYR A 17 -2.01 -9.66 -17.83
CA TYR A 17 -0.58 -9.45 -18.09
C TYR A 17 -0.26 -8.26 -19.02
N ARG A 18 -1.28 -7.55 -19.51
CA ARG A 18 -1.15 -6.41 -20.44
C ARG A 18 -2.07 -5.28 -20.03
N LEU A 19 -1.94 -4.85 -18.78
CA LEU A 19 -2.57 -3.62 -18.31
C LEU A 19 -1.84 -2.43 -18.96
N GLY A 20 -2.60 -1.54 -19.62
CA GLY A 20 -2.02 -0.30 -20.13
C GLY A 20 -1.47 0.52 -18.97
N ILE A 21 -0.21 0.92 -19.04
CA ILE A 21 0.41 1.81 -18.04
C ILE A 21 -0.05 3.23 -18.34
N GLY A 22 -1.16 3.63 -17.71
CA GLY A 22 -1.67 5.00 -17.69
C GLY A 22 -1.87 5.66 -19.07
N ARG A 23 -2.17 6.95 -19.06
CA ARG A 23 -2.04 7.82 -20.25
C ARG A 23 -0.73 8.58 -20.11
N ARG A 24 0.06 8.68 -21.17
CA ARG A 24 1.22 9.59 -21.18
C ARG A 24 0.74 11.03 -21.06
N GLY A 25 1.36 11.80 -20.18
CA GLY A 25 1.05 13.20 -19.92
C GLY A 25 2.08 13.82 -18.99
N GLU A 26 2.05 15.14 -18.88
CA GLU A 26 2.86 15.91 -17.94
C GLU A 26 1.95 16.56 -16.90
N GLN A 27 2.41 16.61 -15.65
CA GLN A 27 1.70 17.25 -14.56
C GLN A 27 2.69 18.04 -13.71
N VAL A 28 2.35 19.28 -13.40
CA VAL A 28 3.07 20.07 -12.39
C VAL A 28 2.52 19.71 -11.03
N VAL A 29 3.41 19.37 -10.09
CA VAL A 29 3.08 19.01 -8.71
C VAL A 29 3.89 19.88 -7.76
N ALA A 30 3.31 20.22 -6.60
CA ALA A 30 4.03 20.94 -5.57
C ALA A 30 5.01 20.00 -4.84
N VAL A 31 6.20 20.51 -4.55
CA VAL A 31 7.22 19.82 -3.73
C VAL A 31 6.70 19.68 -2.29
N ASP A 32 7.11 18.61 -1.61
CA ASP A 32 6.72 18.30 -0.22
C ASP A 32 5.20 18.24 -0.01
N SER A 33 4.46 17.78 -1.03
CA SER A 33 3.01 17.62 -0.99
C SER A 33 2.58 16.30 -1.61
N ILE A 34 1.39 15.83 -1.22
CA ILE A 34 0.71 14.75 -1.94
C ILE A 34 -0.08 15.41 -3.06
N ALA A 35 0.08 14.95 -4.31
CA ALA A 35 -0.62 15.52 -5.45
C ALA A 35 -1.41 14.45 -6.21
N SER A 36 -2.61 14.80 -6.67
CA SER A 36 -3.35 13.96 -7.63
C SER A 36 -2.67 14.01 -8.99
N LEU A 37 -2.28 12.86 -9.52
CA LEU A 37 -1.70 12.78 -10.87
C LEU A 37 -2.73 13.01 -12.00
N GLU A 38 -4.02 13.06 -11.68
CA GLU A 38 -5.07 13.35 -12.66
C GLU A 38 -5.14 14.84 -13.01
N ASN A 39 -4.83 15.72 -12.05
CA ASN A 39 -5.04 17.17 -12.19
C ASN A 39 -4.00 18.05 -11.49
N GLY A 40 -2.99 17.47 -10.83
CA GLY A 40 -1.92 18.16 -10.11
C GLY A 40 -2.32 18.84 -8.81
N ARG A 41 -3.58 18.70 -8.39
CA ARG A 41 -4.06 19.35 -7.17
C ARG A 41 -3.38 18.73 -5.95
N VAL A 42 -2.98 19.56 -5.00
CA VAL A 42 -2.55 19.12 -3.68
C VAL A 42 -3.73 18.44 -2.96
N VAL A 43 -3.46 17.27 -2.42
CA VAL A 43 -4.41 16.39 -1.73
C VAL A 43 -3.84 15.96 -0.37
N SER A 44 -4.67 15.30 0.41
CA SER A 44 -4.36 14.74 1.73
C SER A 44 -4.55 13.22 1.74
N ALA A 45 -4.11 12.55 2.82
CA ALA A 45 -4.42 11.14 3.04
C ALA A 45 -5.94 10.86 3.03
N LYS A 46 -6.78 11.83 3.43
CA LYS A 46 -8.24 11.70 3.36
C LYS A 46 -8.78 11.72 1.93
N ASP A 47 -8.18 12.49 1.02
CA ASP A 47 -8.58 12.43 -0.39
C ASP A 47 -8.29 11.04 -1.01
N ILE A 48 -7.26 10.34 -0.51
CA ILE A 48 -6.94 8.97 -0.93
C ILE A 48 -8.07 8.01 -0.57
N THR A 49 -8.73 8.17 0.59
CA THR A 49 -9.86 7.29 0.98
C THR A 49 -11.04 7.45 0.02
N PHE A 50 -11.32 8.68 -0.43
CA PHE A 50 -12.33 8.95 -1.45
C PHE A 50 -11.97 8.27 -2.78
N ALA A 51 -10.72 8.39 -3.23
CA ALA A 51 -10.23 7.72 -4.44
C ALA A 51 -10.27 6.19 -4.33
N ALA A 52 -10.12 5.64 -3.12
CA ALA A 52 -10.18 4.21 -2.82
C ALA A 52 -11.61 3.64 -2.74
N ARG A 53 -12.66 4.46 -2.89
CA ARG A 53 -14.06 3.99 -2.87
C ARG A 53 -14.33 3.02 -4.01
N GLY A 54 -14.95 1.88 -3.66
CA GLY A 54 -15.20 0.78 -4.61
C GLY A 54 -13.94 0.05 -5.09
N LYS A 55 -12.75 0.39 -4.58
CA LYS A 55 -11.49 -0.30 -4.88
C LYS A 55 -11.19 -1.32 -3.79
N ARG A 56 -10.77 -2.51 -4.20
CA ARG A 56 -10.39 -3.62 -3.30
C ARG A 56 -8.93 -3.54 -2.85
N PHE A 57 -8.08 -2.92 -3.66
CA PHE A 57 -6.65 -2.80 -3.41
C PHE A 57 -6.24 -1.34 -3.52
N VAL A 58 -5.41 -0.91 -2.58
CA VAL A 58 -4.70 0.37 -2.57
C VAL A 58 -3.22 0.01 -2.47
N TYR A 59 -2.42 0.45 -3.43
CA TYR A 59 -0.98 0.24 -3.43
C TYR A 59 -0.32 1.54 -2.99
N LEU A 60 0.57 1.44 -2.00
CA LEU A 60 1.41 2.54 -1.53
C LEU A 60 2.84 2.20 -1.90
N GLY A 61 3.44 3.03 -2.74
CA GLY A 61 4.83 2.89 -3.14
C GLY A 61 5.70 3.82 -2.30
N GLU A 62 6.89 3.35 -1.95
CA GLU A 62 7.84 4.10 -1.14
C GLU A 62 9.26 4.05 -1.73
N SER A 63 10.05 5.06 -1.36
CA SER A 63 11.49 4.86 -1.17
C SER A 63 11.72 4.36 0.25
N HIS A 64 12.49 3.28 0.39
CA HIS A 64 12.74 2.65 1.68
C HIS A 64 13.39 3.62 2.68
N ALA A 65 13.01 3.49 3.96
CA ALA A 65 13.56 4.26 5.08
C ALA A 65 13.56 5.77 4.82
N THR A 66 12.43 6.29 4.34
CA THR A 66 12.23 7.71 4.00
C THR A 66 11.03 8.22 4.79
N ALA A 67 11.30 8.76 5.99
CA ALA A 67 10.26 9.00 7.02
C ALA A 67 8.94 9.63 6.52
N PRO A 68 8.94 10.64 5.60
CA PRO A 68 7.68 11.15 5.05
C PRO A 68 6.82 10.12 4.32
N HIS A 69 7.44 9.14 3.64
CA HIS A 69 6.72 8.05 2.96
C HIS A 69 6.08 7.10 3.96
N GLN A 70 6.83 6.57 4.93
CA GLN A 70 6.26 5.65 5.92
C GLN A 70 5.24 6.34 6.84
N GLN A 71 5.39 7.64 7.10
CA GLN A 71 4.36 8.41 7.80
C GLN A 71 3.09 8.53 6.95
N LEU A 72 3.21 8.82 5.65
CA LEU A 72 2.06 8.86 4.75
C LEU A 72 1.33 7.50 4.70
N GLU A 73 2.05 6.39 4.71
CA GLU A 73 1.46 5.05 4.76
C GLU A 73 0.62 4.84 6.02
N ALA A 74 1.15 5.20 7.18
CA ALA A 74 0.42 5.17 8.44
C ALA A 74 -0.82 6.08 8.43
N ASP A 75 -0.70 7.27 7.87
CA ASP A 75 -1.81 8.24 7.75
C ASP A 75 -2.92 7.71 6.82
N VAL A 76 -2.56 7.06 5.71
CA VAL A 76 -3.54 6.44 4.80
C VAL A 76 -4.24 5.26 5.47
N ILE A 77 -3.50 4.41 6.20
CA ILE A 77 -4.10 3.31 6.96
C ILE A 77 -5.12 3.85 7.96
N GLN A 78 -4.73 4.84 8.77
CA GLN A 78 -5.62 5.45 9.76
C GLN A 78 -6.83 6.11 9.08
N ALA A 79 -6.64 6.84 7.99
CA ALA A 79 -7.73 7.48 7.27
C ALA A 79 -8.74 6.46 6.69
N LEU A 80 -8.27 5.32 6.19
CA LEU A 80 -9.16 4.24 5.71
C LEU A 80 -9.95 3.62 6.85
N VAL A 81 -9.32 3.38 8.01
CA VAL A 81 -10.00 2.90 9.21
C VAL A 81 -11.05 3.90 9.70
N ASP A 82 -10.70 5.19 9.73
CA ASP A 82 -11.61 6.26 10.16
C ASP A 82 -12.81 6.45 9.21
N ASP A 83 -12.66 6.11 7.91
CA ASP A 83 -13.76 6.05 6.93
C ASP A 83 -14.60 4.76 7.05
N GLY A 84 -14.36 3.93 8.08
CA GLY A 84 -15.12 2.72 8.38
C GLY A 84 -14.78 1.52 7.48
N ARG A 85 -13.61 1.53 6.83
CA ARG A 85 -13.18 0.41 5.97
C ARG A 85 -12.65 -0.73 6.82
N GLU A 86 -12.95 -1.96 6.40
CA GLU A 86 -12.20 -3.14 6.84
C GLU A 86 -10.87 -3.18 6.10
N VAL A 87 -9.78 -2.95 6.82
CA VAL A 87 -8.42 -2.84 6.27
C VAL A 87 -7.59 -4.06 6.62
N VAL A 88 -6.86 -4.58 5.63
CA VAL A 88 -5.78 -5.55 5.80
C VAL A 88 -4.51 -4.90 5.25
N VAL A 89 -3.42 -4.94 6.01
CA VAL A 89 -2.15 -4.31 5.64
C VAL A 89 -1.20 -5.37 5.10
N GLY A 90 -0.90 -5.32 3.80
CA GLY A 90 0.10 -6.18 3.18
C GLY A 90 1.50 -5.58 3.27
N LEU A 91 2.49 -6.40 3.63
CA LEU A 91 3.87 -5.97 3.89
C LEU A 91 4.85 -6.67 2.97
N GLU A 92 5.53 -5.91 2.11
CA GLU A 92 6.60 -6.41 1.23
C GLU A 92 7.80 -6.93 2.03
N MET A 93 8.08 -6.32 3.19
CA MET A 93 9.27 -6.64 3.96
C MET A 93 9.29 -8.03 4.57
N TYR A 94 8.14 -8.70 4.68
CA TYR A 94 8.03 -10.00 5.33
C TYR A 94 7.74 -11.12 4.36
N THR A 95 8.49 -12.22 4.53
CA THR A 95 8.22 -13.49 3.86
C THR A 95 7.15 -14.29 4.60
N ARG A 96 6.38 -15.13 3.88
CA ARG A 96 5.29 -15.95 4.43
C ARG A 96 5.59 -16.68 5.75
N PRO A 97 6.79 -17.27 5.97
CA PRO A 97 7.11 -17.94 7.24
C PRO A 97 7.05 -17.05 8.49
N LYS A 98 7.01 -15.72 8.35
CA LYS A 98 6.93 -14.77 9.48
C LYS A 98 5.51 -14.38 9.87
N GLN A 99 4.48 -14.91 9.20
CA GLN A 99 3.08 -14.53 9.39
C GLN A 99 2.63 -14.59 10.86
N SER A 100 2.97 -15.64 11.59
CA SER A 100 2.55 -15.81 13.00
C SER A 100 3.04 -14.68 13.91
N TRP A 101 4.17 -14.04 13.58
CA TRP A 101 4.71 -12.92 14.35
C TRP A 101 4.00 -11.61 14.04
N LEU A 102 3.51 -11.44 12.81
CA LEU A 102 2.64 -10.32 12.45
C LEU A 102 1.28 -10.44 13.15
N ASP A 103 0.71 -11.64 13.18
CA ASP A 103 -0.55 -11.91 13.88
C ASP A 103 -0.42 -11.64 15.38
N ALA A 104 0.68 -12.08 15.99
CA ALA A 104 0.96 -11.85 17.42
C ALA A 104 1.17 -10.35 17.75
N TRP A 105 1.79 -9.59 16.83
CA TRP A 105 1.97 -8.15 16.95
C TRP A 105 0.64 -7.40 16.99
N THR A 106 -0.23 -7.65 16.01
CA THR A 106 -1.51 -6.95 15.87
C THR A 106 -2.53 -7.39 16.94
N ALA A 107 -2.39 -8.61 17.47
CA ALA A 107 -3.12 -9.07 18.65
C ALA A 107 -2.70 -8.35 19.94
N GLY A 108 -1.59 -7.61 19.94
CA GLY A 108 -1.06 -6.91 21.12
C GLY A 108 -0.37 -7.82 22.13
N THR A 109 0.07 -9.00 21.70
CA THR A 109 0.70 -10.01 22.59
C THR A 109 2.22 -9.89 22.69
N LEU A 110 2.81 -9.01 21.89
CA LEU A 110 4.25 -8.75 21.86
C LEU A 110 4.54 -7.27 22.09
N GLU A 111 5.57 -7.03 22.89
CA GLU A 111 6.24 -5.74 22.96
C GLU A 111 7.16 -5.54 21.75
N GLU A 112 7.49 -4.28 21.42
CA GLU A 112 8.27 -3.94 20.22
C GLU A 112 9.58 -4.73 20.12
N ALA A 113 10.39 -4.71 21.18
CA ALA A 113 11.68 -5.42 21.17
C ALA A 113 11.53 -6.93 20.94
N GLU A 114 10.48 -7.55 21.50
CA GLU A 114 10.21 -8.97 21.31
C GLU A 114 9.73 -9.27 19.89
N PHE A 115 8.87 -8.41 19.34
CA PHE A 115 8.42 -8.51 17.96
C PHE A 115 9.59 -8.42 16.97
N LEU A 116 10.47 -7.43 17.12
CA LEU A 116 11.61 -7.25 16.20
C LEU A 116 12.56 -8.45 16.22
N ALA A 117 12.80 -9.02 17.40
CA ALA A 117 13.63 -10.21 17.55
C ALA A 117 12.97 -11.44 16.92
N LYS A 118 11.71 -11.75 17.26
CA LYS A 118 11.03 -12.98 16.81
C LYS A 118 10.66 -12.94 15.33
N SER A 119 10.23 -11.79 14.84
CA SER A 119 9.92 -11.59 13.43
C SER A 119 11.17 -11.53 12.55
N ASP A 120 12.36 -11.38 13.16
CA ASP A 120 13.64 -11.21 12.47
C ASP A 120 13.65 -9.98 11.56
N TRP A 121 13.23 -8.83 12.09
CA TRP A 121 13.12 -7.58 11.32
C TRP A 121 14.41 -7.26 10.53
N LYS A 122 15.57 -7.42 11.17
CA LYS A 122 16.88 -7.16 10.55
C LYS A 122 17.18 -8.11 9.39
N GLY A 123 16.83 -9.40 9.50
CA GLY A 123 17.03 -10.37 8.42
C GLY A 123 15.98 -10.26 7.31
N GLN A 124 14.77 -9.83 7.65
CA GLN A 124 13.67 -9.67 6.69
C GLN A 124 13.81 -8.39 5.87
N TRP A 125 14.11 -7.25 6.51
CA TRP A 125 14.17 -5.95 5.85
C TRP A 125 15.55 -5.29 5.89
N GLY A 126 16.16 -5.22 7.07
CA GLY A 126 17.52 -4.67 7.25
C GLY A 126 17.61 -3.15 7.40
N TYR A 127 16.50 -2.42 7.26
CA TYR A 127 16.42 -0.99 7.59
C TYR A 127 16.17 -0.75 9.08
N ASP A 128 16.39 0.48 9.55
CA ASP A 128 16.01 0.86 10.91
C ASP A 128 14.47 0.82 11.07
N TYR A 129 14.00 0.07 12.06
CA TYR A 129 12.56 -0.06 12.34
C TYR A 129 11.90 1.27 12.69
N ALA A 130 12.66 2.26 13.21
CA ALA A 130 12.12 3.56 13.55
C ALA A 130 11.38 4.25 12.39
N PHE A 131 11.82 4.01 11.14
CA PHE A 131 11.12 4.51 9.95
C PHE A 131 9.75 3.86 9.75
N TYR A 132 9.64 2.56 10.04
CA TYR A 132 8.44 1.76 9.76
C TYR A 132 7.50 1.66 10.96
N ARG A 133 7.98 1.98 12.17
CA ARG A 133 7.19 1.97 13.41
C ARG A 133 5.81 2.62 13.26
N PRO A 134 5.63 3.78 12.58
CA PRO A 134 4.32 4.39 12.39
C PRO A 134 3.29 3.44 11.74
N VAL A 135 3.70 2.67 10.72
CA VAL A 135 2.83 1.72 10.01
C VAL A 135 2.42 0.56 10.92
N PHE A 136 3.38 -0.01 11.64
CA PHE A 136 3.16 -1.14 12.55
C PHE A 136 2.29 -0.74 13.74
N GLU A 137 2.49 0.45 14.29
CA GLU A 137 1.68 0.98 15.39
C GLU A 137 0.26 1.34 14.92
N ALA A 138 0.10 1.92 13.73
CA ALA A 138 -1.23 2.17 13.16
C ALA A 138 -2.04 0.87 13.01
N ALA A 139 -1.41 -0.18 12.49
CA ALA A 139 -2.03 -1.49 12.37
C ALA A 139 -2.35 -2.13 13.73
N LYS A 140 -1.43 -2.10 14.70
CA LYS A 140 -1.63 -2.63 16.05
C LYS A 140 -2.76 -1.90 16.80
N LYS A 141 -2.77 -0.56 16.76
CA LYS A 141 -3.78 0.28 17.42
C LYS A 141 -5.19 -0.05 16.93
N ALA A 142 -5.36 -0.25 15.62
CA ALA A 142 -6.63 -0.61 15.00
C ALA A 142 -6.88 -2.13 14.92
N ARG A 143 -5.97 -2.96 15.47
CA ARG A 143 -6.03 -4.44 15.43
C ARG A 143 -6.22 -5.00 14.01
N LEU A 144 -5.56 -4.37 13.03
CA LEU A 144 -5.67 -4.74 11.62
C LEU A 144 -4.88 -6.02 11.34
N PRO A 145 -5.41 -6.96 10.54
CA PRO A 145 -4.59 -8.06 10.03
C PRO A 145 -3.41 -7.51 9.21
N MET A 146 -2.22 -8.01 9.49
CA MET A 146 -1.00 -7.73 8.74
C MET A 146 -0.58 -8.99 7.99
N VAL A 147 -0.26 -8.89 6.70
CA VAL A 147 0.01 -10.06 5.85
C VAL A 147 1.41 -9.96 5.23
N ALA A 148 2.19 -11.01 5.41
CA ALA A 148 3.51 -11.15 4.79
C ALA A 148 3.36 -11.46 3.28
N LEU A 149 3.72 -10.49 2.42
CA LEU A 149 3.49 -10.61 0.98
C LEU A 149 4.64 -11.30 0.23
N ASN A 150 5.85 -11.27 0.78
CA ASN A 150 7.02 -11.67 0.02
C ASN A 150 7.20 -13.19 -0.05
N VAL A 151 7.86 -13.63 -1.12
CA VAL A 151 8.27 -15.02 -1.29
C VAL A 151 9.54 -15.31 -0.49
N PRO A 152 9.79 -16.56 -0.08
CA PRO A 152 11.06 -16.95 0.49
C PRO A 152 12.25 -16.51 -0.39
N ARG A 153 13.30 -15.99 0.24
CA ARG A 153 14.47 -15.41 -0.49
C ARG A 153 15.22 -16.45 -1.31
N ASP A 154 15.11 -17.72 -0.99
CA ASP A 154 15.69 -18.85 -1.73
C ASP A 154 14.91 -19.21 -3.01
N TRP A 155 13.80 -18.52 -3.30
CA TRP A 155 13.02 -18.70 -4.53
C TRP A 155 13.37 -17.68 -5.64
N VAL A 156 14.20 -16.68 -5.34
CA VAL A 156 14.59 -15.56 -6.20
C VAL A 156 16.10 -15.45 -6.29
#